data_AF-A0A2L2Z6Z9-F1
#
_entry.id   AF-A0A2L2Z6Z9-F1
#
_cell.length_a   1.000
_cell.length_b   1.000
_cell.length_c   1.000
_cell.angle_alpha   90.00
_cell.angle_beta   90.00
_cell.angle_gamma   90.00
#
_symmetry.space_group_name_H-M   'P 1'
#
loop_
_entity.id
_entity.type
_entity.pdbx_description
1 polymer ?
#
loop_
_entity_poly.entity_id
_entity_poly.type
_entity_poly.pdbx_seq_one_letter_code
_entity_poly.pdbx_strand_id
1 'polypeptide(L)' 'IAEEFGVVVRYDPKPMPRNRNGARAHTNIRTKAMRETNELKFIEEAIDKLSRNHPRHIKAYDPKDGK' A
#
# COMPACT_ATOMS: atom_id res chain seq x y z
N ILE A 1 5.65 -4.10 -23.66
CA ILE A 1 7.02 -3.66 -23.29
C ILE A 1 7.88 -4.80 -22.76
N ALA A 2 7.79 -5.24 -21.50
CA ALA A 2 8.76 -6.22 -20.93
C ALA A 2 8.89 -7.53 -21.75
N GLU A 3 7.78 -8.06 -22.25
CA GLU A 3 7.75 -9.25 -23.10
C GLU A 3 8.50 -9.07 -24.44
N GLU A 4 8.45 -7.87 -25.04
CA GLU A 4 9.15 -7.55 -26.30
C GLU A 4 10.67 -7.60 -26.15
N PHE A 5 11.18 -7.38 -24.93
CA PHE A 5 12.61 -7.45 -24.60
C PHE A 5 13.00 -8.79 -23.96
N GLY A 6 12.08 -9.76 -23.84
CA GLY A 6 12.36 -11.07 -23.24
C GLY A 6 12.71 -11.01 -21.73
N VAL A 7 12.22 -10.00 -21.01
CA VAL A 7 12.48 -9.83 -19.57
C VAL A 7 11.21 -10.02 -18.73
N VAL A 8 11.38 -10.54 -17.51
CA VAL A 8 10.27 -10.81 -16.57
C VAL A 8 10.22 -9.76 -15.47
N VAL A 9 9.06 -9.11 -15.31
CA VAL A 9 8.78 -8.20 -14.19
C VAL A 9 8.31 -9.00 -12.98
N ARG A 10 8.89 -8.73 -11.81
CA ARG A 10 8.49 -9.36 -10.54
C ARG A 10 7.87 -8.32 -9.61
N TYR A 11 6.67 -8.62 -9.12
CA TYR A 11 5.96 -7.84 -8.10
C TYR A 11 6.08 -8.44 -6.70
N ASP A 12 6.96 -9.43 -6.52
CA ASP A 12 7.26 -10.00 -5.21
C ASP A 12 7.71 -8.90 -4.24
N PRO A 13 7.19 -8.85 -2.99
CA PRO A 13 7.51 -7.78 -2.05
C PRO A 13 8.98 -7.76 -1.64
N LYS A 14 9.70 -8.87 -1.79
CA LYS A 14 11.13 -8.99 -1.48
C LYS A 14 11.82 -9.87 -2.54
N PRO A 15 12.02 -9.36 -3.76
CA PRO A 15 12.48 -10.18 -4.88
C PRO A 15 13.95 -10.63 -4.73
N MET A 16 14.73 -9.92 -3.91
CA MET A 16 16.13 -10.22 -3.63
C MET A 16 16.32 -10.51 -2.13
N PRO A 17 16.96 -11.64 -1.76
CA PRO A 17 17.29 -11.93 -0.37
C PRO A 17 18.37 -10.96 0.15
N ARG A 18 18.58 -10.94 1.47
CA ARG A 18 19.55 -10.09 2.20
C ARG A 18 19.10 -8.61 2.33
N ASN A 19 20.05 -7.73 2.68
CA ASN A 19 19.84 -6.30 2.95
C ASN A 19 19.68 -5.47 1.66
N ARG A 20 18.76 -5.89 0.79
CA ARG A 20 18.30 -5.14 -0.39
C ARG A 20 16.91 -4.58 -0.12
N ASN A 21 16.53 -3.52 -0.80
CA ASN A 21 15.19 -2.97 -0.66
C ASN A 21 14.12 -3.96 -1.15
N GLY A 22 12.95 -3.92 -0.53
CA GLY A 22 11.76 -4.62 -1.04
C GLY A 22 11.00 -3.77 -2.05
N ALA A 23 10.02 -4.38 -2.72
CA ALA A 23 9.05 -3.69 -3.55
C ALA A 23 7.77 -3.44 -2.73
N ARG A 24 7.16 -2.27 -2.89
CA ARG A 24 5.93 -1.87 -2.16
C ARG A 24 5.02 -1.07 -3.08
N ALA A 25 3.73 -1.08 -2.76
CA ALA A 25 2.70 -0.32 -3.46
C ALA A 25 2.04 0.70 -2.52
N HIS A 26 2.76 1.79 -2.21
CA HIS A 26 2.20 2.86 -1.38
C HIS A 26 0.96 3.45 -2.05
N THR A 27 -0.15 3.52 -1.31
CA THR A 27 -1.42 4.04 -1.80
C THR A 27 -1.76 5.33 -1.07
N ASN A 28 -1.74 6.44 -1.80
CA ASN A 28 -2.16 7.74 -1.28
C ASN A 28 -3.67 7.88 -1.42
N ILE A 29 -4.37 8.15 -0.31
CA ILE A 29 -5.84 8.22 -0.27
C ILE A 29 -6.26 9.61 0.21
N ARG A 30 -7.24 10.22 -0.47
CA ARG A 30 -7.80 11.51 -0.07
C ARG A 30 -9.23 11.68 -0.58
N THR A 31 -10.18 11.85 0.34
CA THR A 31 -11.59 12.15 0.01
C THR A 31 -11.77 13.64 -0.32
N LYS A 32 -12.95 14.04 -0.81
CA LYS A 32 -13.25 15.46 -1.08
C LYS A 32 -13.18 16.30 0.21
N ALA A 33 -13.74 15.81 1.32
CA ALA A 33 -13.67 16.49 2.62
C ALA A 33 -12.23 16.66 3.15
N MET A 34 -11.32 15.74 2.81
CA MET A 34 -9.89 15.87 3.13
C MET A 34 -9.15 16.88 2.22
N ARG A 35 -9.83 17.53 1.27
CA ARG A 35 -9.28 18.55 0.34
C ARG A 35 -9.89 19.94 0.56
N GLU A 36 -10.77 20.10 1.55
CA GLU A 36 -11.50 21.33 1.87
C GLU A 36 -11.05 21.89 3.23
N THR A 37 -11.26 23.18 3.50
CA THR A 37 -10.81 23.83 4.75
C THR A 37 -11.20 23.03 6.02
N ASN A 38 -10.23 22.79 6.92
CA ASN A 38 -10.27 21.80 8.04
C ASN A 38 -9.98 20.33 7.66
N GLU A 39 -9.19 20.10 6.62
CA GLU A 39 -8.77 18.78 6.11
C GLU A 39 -8.19 17.81 7.16
N LEU A 40 -7.41 18.35 8.12
CA LEU A 40 -6.63 17.52 9.04
C LEU A 40 -7.53 16.66 9.93
N LYS A 41 -8.68 17.18 10.36
CA LYS A 41 -9.64 16.44 11.20
C LYS A 41 -10.13 15.17 10.51
N PHE A 42 -10.45 15.26 9.22
CA PHE A 42 -10.92 14.09 8.46
C PHE A 42 -9.80 13.09 8.17
N ILE A 43 -8.56 13.57 8.05
CA ILE A 43 -7.36 12.72 7.92
C ILE A 43 -7.14 11.95 9.23
N GLU A 44 -7.15 12.63 10.37
CA GLU A 44 -7.00 12.01 11.69
C GLU A 44 -8.11 10.99 11.98
N GLU A 45 -9.37 11.31 11.66
CA GLU A 45 -10.49 10.38 11.79
C GLU A 45 -10.31 9.12 10.92
N ALA A 46 -9.81 9.28 9.70
CA ALA A 46 -9.52 8.15 8.83
C ALA A 46 -8.35 7.30 9.35
N ILE A 47 -7.30 7.92 9.89
CA ILE A 47 -6.16 7.22 10.49
C ILE A 47 -6.62 6.40 11.71
N ASP A 48 -7.48 6.95 12.58
CA ASP A 48 -8.05 6.21 13.72
C ASP A 48 -8.90 5.01 13.27
N LYS A 49 -9.69 5.16 12.19
CA LYS A 49 -10.45 4.03 11.63
C LYS A 49 -9.53 2.94 11.04
N LEU A 50 -8.44 3.34 10.38
CA LEU A 50 -7.46 2.41 9.81
C LEU A 50 -6.67 1.67 10.90
N SER A 51 -6.29 2.36 11.97
CA SER A 51 -5.51 1.77 13.08
C SER A 51 -6.27 0.63 13.76
N ARG A 52 -7.59 0.81 13.99
CA ARG A 52 -8.49 -0.20 14.59
C ARG A 52 -8.69 -1.45 13.74
N ASN A 53 -8.38 -1.38 12.44
CA ASN A 53 -8.62 -2.44 11.47
C ASN A 53 -7.33 -3.02 10.87
N HIS A 54 -6.17 -2.72 11.45
CA HIS A 54 -4.86 -3.09 10.89
C HIS A 54 -4.76 -4.56 10.43
N PRO A 55 -5.19 -5.59 11.21
CA PRO A 55 -5.08 -6.99 10.79
C PRO A 55 -5.93 -7.31 9.54
N ARG A 56 -7.10 -6.67 9.41
CA ARG A 56 -7.97 -6.83 8.24
C ARG A 56 -7.32 -6.23 6.99
N HIS A 57 -6.67 -5.09 7.15
CA HIS A 57 -5.98 -4.42 6.04
C HIS A 57 -4.75 -5.19 5.58
N ILE A 58 -3.92 -5.72 6.50
CA ILE A 58 -2.75 -6.56 6.13
C ILE A 58 -3.18 -7.74 5.26
N LYS A 59 -4.26 -8.43 5.61
CA LYS A 59 -4.79 -9.55 4.81
C LYS A 59 -5.23 -9.14 3.40
N ALA A 60 -5.70 -7.91 3.24
CA ALA A 60 -6.12 -7.39 1.95
C ALA A 60 -4.95 -6.81 1.11
N TYR A 61 -3.77 -6.59 1.70
CA TYR A 61 -2.64 -5.91 1.05
C TYR A 61 -1.70 -6.83 0.28
N ASP A 62 -1.88 -8.14 0.38
CA ASP A 62 -1.16 -9.13 -0.42
C ASP A 62 -2.09 -10.30 -0.78
N PRO A 63 -2.02 -10.87 -2.00
CA PRO A 63 -2.86 -11.99 -2.43
C PRO A 63 -2.74 -13.26 -1.57
N LYS A 64 -1.74 -13.35 -0.68
CA LYS A 64 -1.51 -14.47 0.25
C LYS A 64 -1.88 -14.09 1.69
N ASP A 65 -2.84 -13.19 1.87
CA ASP A 65 -3.32 -12.72 3.18
C ASP A 65 -2.25 -12.01 4.02
N GLY A 66 -1.26 -11.39 3.39
CA GLY A 66 -0.17 -10.69 4.09
C GLY A 66 0.79 -11.61 4.83
N LYS A 67 0.95 -12.85 4.35
CA LYS A 67 1.85 -13.88 4.91
C LYS A 67 3.19 -13.96 4.19
#